data_AF-A0A8T7CKV3-F1
#
_entry.id   AF-A0A8T7CKV3-F1
#
_cell.length_a   1.000
_cell.length_b   1.000
_cell.length_c   1.000
_cell.angle_alpha   90.00
_cell.angle_beta   90.00
_cell.angle_gamma   90.00
#
_symmetry.space_group_name_H-M   'P 1'
#
loop_
_entity.id
_entity.type
_entity.pdbx_description
1 polymer ?
#
loop_
_entity_poly.entity_id
_entity_poly.type
_entity_poly.pdbx_seq_one_letter_code
_entity_poly.pdbx_strand_id
1 'polypeptide(L)' 'MMKVKLLSSIASADYSYAPGEVVDLDEGKALCEAGLAVPVKTTRKKKAVKRGKETAALE' A
#
# COMPACT_ATOMS: atom_id res chain seq x y z
N MET A 1 -9.65 -7.52 -11.72
CA MET A 1 -8.83 -7.53 -10.49
C MET A 1 -7.53 -6.77 -10.70
N MET A 2 -7.40 -5.64 -10.01
CA MET A 2 -6.29 -4.70 -10.17
C MET A 2 -5.65 -4.40 -8.81
N LYS A 3 -4.33 -4.57 -8.71
CA LYS A 3 -3.59 -4.24 -7.48
C LYS A 3 -3.41 -2.75 -7.35
N VAL A 4 -3.91 -2.20 -6.24
CA VAL A 4 -3.76 -0.80 -5.89
C VAL A 4 -3.14 -0.67 -4.51
N LYS A 5 -2.29 0.35 -4.34
CA LYS A 5 -1.73 0.75 -3.06
C LYS A 5 -2.59 1.87 -2.52
N LEU A 6 -3.24 1.64 -1.38
CA LEU A 6 -4.04 2.67 -0.75
C LEU A 6 -3.13 3.79 -0.23
N LEU A 7 -3.53 5.03 -0.41
CA LEU A 7 -2.83 6.19 0.12
C LEU A 7 -3.38 6.61 1.49
N SER A 8 -4.66 6.33 1.73
CA SER A 8 -5.37 6.65 2.95
C SER A 8 -5.93 5.38 3.61
N SER A 9 -6.19 5.45 4.91
CA SER A 9 -6.86 4.38 5.64
C SER A 9 -8.29 4.24 5.14
N ILE A 10 -8.69 3.04 4.71
CA ILE A 10 -10.07 2.76 4.33
C ILE A 10 -10.62 1.78 5.34
N ALA A 11 -11.58 2.22 6.14
CA ALA A 11 -12.31 1.38 7.08
C ALA A 11 -13.76 1.27 6.62
N SER A 12 -14.20 0.04 6.40
CA SER A 12 -15.60 -0.33 6.20
C SER A 12 -15.99 -1.37 7.25
N ALA A 13 -17.28 -1.67 7.37
CA ALA A 13 -17.78 -2.56 8.42
C ALA A 13 -17.15 -3.97 8.42
N ASP A 14 -16.65 -4.42 7.26
CA ASP A 14 -16.10 -5.77 7.06
C ASP A 14 -14.59 -5.79 6.78
N TYR A 15 -13.98 -4.64 6.41
CA TYR A 15 -12.56 -4.56 6.04
C TYR A 15 -11.93 -3.27 6.56
N SER A 16 -10.73 -3.40 7.14
CA SER A 16 -9.91 -2.27 7.54
C SER A 16 -8.57 -2.36 6.82
N TYR A 17 -8.32 -1.40 5.93
CA TYR A 17 -7.07 -1.32 5.19
C TYR A 17 -6.23 -0.14 5.67
N ALA A 18 -4.96 -0.42 5.90
CA ALA A 18 -4.01 0.59 6.33
C ALA A 18 -3.55 1.45 5.14
N PRO A 19 -3.18 2.72 5.39
CA PRO A 19 -2.56 3.55 4.37
C PRO A 19 -1.21 2.93 4.00
N GLY A 20 -0.99 2.75 2.70
CA GLY A 20 0.20 2.10 2.15
C GLY A 20 0.05 0.59 1.93
N GLU A 21 -1.08 0.00 2.32
CA GLU A 21 -1.39 -1.40 2.05
C GLU A 21 -1.70 -1.64 0.57
N VAL A 22 -1.28 -2.80 0.05
CA VAL A 22 -1.52 -3.20 -1.34
C VAL A 22 -2.63 -4.22 -1.36
N VAL A 23 -3.76 -3.82 -1.93
CA VAL A 23 -4.97 -4.63 -2.02
C VAL A 23 -5.29 -4.92 -3.48
N ASP A 24 -5.85 -6.09 -3.74
CA ASP A 24 -6.30 -6.49 -5.07
C ASP A 24 -7.82 -6.38 -5.11
N LEU A 25 -8.32 -5.30 -5.71
CA LEU A 25 -9.75 -4.99 -5.78
C LEU A 25 -10.13 -4.74 -7.23
N ASP A 26 -11.34 -5.11 -7.62
CA ASP A 26 -11.84 -4.79 -8.96
C ASP A 26 -12.14 -3.29 -9.09
N GLU A 27 -12.62 -2.69 -7.99
CA GLU A 27 -12.85 -1.25 -7.85
C GLU A 27 -11.55 -0.42 -7.66
N GLY A 28 -10.38 -1.05 -7.81
CA GLY A 28 -9.08 -0.37 -7.72
C GLY A 28 -8.98 0.83 -8.67
N LYS A 29 -9.63 0.77 -9.83
CA LYS A 29 -9.67 1.88 -10.79
C LYS A 29 -10.44 3.10 -10.24
N ALA A 30 -11.60 2.88 -9.62
CA ALA A 30 -12.40 3.94 -9.01
C ALA A 30 -11.67 4.59 -7.82
N LEU A 31 -11.01 3.77 -7.00
CA LEU A 31 -10.17 4.23 -5.89
C LEU A 31 -9.00 5.09 -6.37
N CYS A 32 -8.43 4.78 -7.54
CA CYS A 32 -7.38 5.57 -8.15
C CYS A 32 -7.89 6.90 -8.72
N GLU A 33 -9.04 6.89 -9.41
CA GLU A 33 -9.66 8.13 -9.93
C GLU A 33 -10.08 9.08 -8.81
N ALA A 34 -10.52 8.53 -7.67
CA ALA A 34 -10.83 9.31 -6.47
C ALA A 34 -9.58 9.84 -5.73
N GLY A 35 -8.37 9.47 -6.16
CA GLY A 35 -7.12 9.86 -5.49
C GLY A 35 -6.88 9.17 -4.14
N LEU A 36 -7.62 8.11 -3.83
CA LEU A 36 -7.51 7.34 -2.59
C LEU A 36 -6.48 6.20 -2.68
N ALA A 37 -6.11 5.79 -3.90
CA ALA A 37 -5.16 4.73 -4.16
C ALA A 37 -4.29 5.01 -5.40
N VAL A 38 -3.18 4.28 -5.52
CA VAL A 38 -2.27 4.33 -6.67
C VAL A 38 -2.17 2.94 -7.31
N PRO A 39 -2.29 2.82 -8.64
CA PRO A 39 -2.15 1.57 -9.35
C PRO A 39 -0.75 1.02 -9.17
N VAL A 40 -0.63 -0.17 -8.58
CA VAL A 40 0.65 -0.87 -8.49
C VAL A 40 0.84 -1.60 -9.81
N LYS A 41 1.38 -0.88 -10.81
CA LYS A 41 2.00 -1.56 -11.95
C LYS A 41 3.11 -2.43 -11.35
N THR A 42 3.01 -3.75 -11.54
CA THR A 42 4.10 -4.70 -11.26
C THR A 42 5.23 -4.46 -12.26
N THR A 43 5.77 -3.25 -12.32
CA THR A 43 7.14 -3.07 -12.75
C THR A 43 7.97 -3.59 -11.60
N ARG A 44 8.53 -4.79 -11.75
CA ARG A 44 9.54 -5.38 -10.86
C ARG A 44 10.72 -4.42 -10.71
N LYS A 45 10.57 -3.36 -9.94
CA LYS A 45 11.66 -2.65 -9.33
C LYS A 45 11.46 -2.85 -7.84
N LYS A 46 12.05 -3.96 -7.37
CA LYS A 46 12.43 -4.13 -5.96
C LYS A 46 13.15 -2.85 -5.56
N LYS A 47 12.44 -1.85 -5.04
CA LYS A 47 13.07 -0.80 -4.25
C LYS A 47 13.42 -1.52 -2.97
N ALA A 48 14.64 -2.05 -2.94
CA ALA A 48 15.25 -2.54 -1.72
C ALA A 48 15.06 -1.46 -0.66
N VAL A 49 14.14 -1.71 0.28
CA VAL A 49 14.12 -0.97 1.53
C VAL A 49 15.47 -1.25 2.14
N LYS A 50 16.39 -0.28 2.08
CA LYS A 50 17.50 -0.26 3.01
C LYS A 50 16.84 -0.17 4.38
N ARG A 51 16.71 -1.29 5.09
CA ARG A 51 16.54 -1.31 6.54
C ARG A 51 17.76 -0.54 7.07
N GLY A 52 17.56 0.75 7.30
CA GLY A 52 18.56 1.60 7.91
C GLY A 52 18.73 1.14 9.35
N LYS A 53 19.85 0.46 9.59
CA LYS A 53 20.56 0.29 10.86
C LYS A 53 19.72 -0.19 12.05
N GLU A 54 19.90 -1.47 12.35
CA GLU A 54 20.32 -1.88 13.70
C GLU A 54 21.19 -0.79 14.34
N THR A 55 20.69 -0.18 15.40
CA THR A 55 21.54 0.20 16.52
C THR A 55 20.89 -0.40 17.75
N ALA A 56 21.42 -1.57 18.12
CA ALA A 56 21.46 -2.01 19.49
C ALA A 56 22.18 -0.95 20.34
N ALA A 57 21.53 -0.53 21.42
CA ALA A 57 22.09 0.03 22.64
C ALA A 57 20.94 -0.16 23.65
N LEU A 58 20.95 -1.09 24.60
CA LEU A 58 21.98 -1.44 25.58
C LEU A 58 22.70 -0.20 26.12
N GLU A 59 22.04 0.49 27.05
CA GLU A 59 22.60 0.79 28.38
C GLU A 59 21.46 0.95 29.39
#